data_AF-A0A6G2DN94-F1
#
_entry.id   AF-A0A6G2DN94-F1
#
_cell.length_a   1.000
_cell.length_b   1.000
_cell.length_c   1.000
_cell.angle_alpha   90.00
_cell.angle_beta   90.00
_cell.angle_gamma   90.00
#
_symmetry.space_group_name_H-M   'P 1'
#
loop_
_entity.id
_entity.type
_entity.pdbx_description
1 polymer ?
#
loop_
_entity_poly.entity_id
_entity_poly.type
_entity_poly.pdbx_seq_one_letter_code
_entity_poly.pdbx_strand_id
1 'polypeptide(L)' 'TDVEVKPVDSSQFPAKAKRPLNSTMSLAKAKATGFVIPTWQDALQEFYKQEVR' A
#
# COMPACT_ATOMS: atom_id res chain seq x y z
N THR A 1 18.93 10.93 -1.46
CA THR A 1 18.75 10.05 -2.63
C THR A 1 17.84 10.79 -3.59
N ASP A 2 18.35 11.23 -4.74
CA ASP A 2 17.56 11.93 -5.77
C ASP A 2 17.12 10.94 -6.85
N VAL A 3 16.09 10.16 -6.54
CA VAL A 3 15.44 9.27 -7.52
C VAL A 3 14.08 9.86 -7.86
N GLU A 4 13.88 10.23 -9.12
CA GLU A 4 12.60 10.75 -9.61
C GLU A 4 11.63 9.59 -9.92
N VAL A 5 10.42 9.62 -9.34
CA VAL A 5 9.36 8.64 -9.58
C VAL A 5 8.25 9.27 -10.40
N LYS A 6 8.01 8.77 -11.62
CA LYS A 6 7.01 9.30 -12.56
C LYS A 6 5.73 8.46 -12.56
N PRO A 7 4.54 9.07 -12.48
CA PRO A 7 3.27 8.34 -12.60
C PRO A 7 3.03 7.89 -14.05
N VAL A 8 2.51 6.68 -14.22
CA VAL A 8 2.11 6.10 -15.51
C VAL A 8 0.84 5.25 -15.35
N ASP A 9 0.12 5.02 -16.44
CA ASP A 9 -1.05 4.16 -16.46
C ASP A 9 -0.68 2.67 -16.69
N SER A 10 -1.61 1.75 -16.40
CA SER A 10 -1.35 0.31 -16.48
C SER A 10 -1.13 -0.23 -17.91
N SER A 11 -1.48 0.52 -18.96
CA SER A 11 -1.25 0.09 -20.35
C SER A 11 0.22 0.21 -20.77
N GLN A 12 1.01 1.07 -20.09
CA GLN A 12 2.45 1.23 -20.37
C GLN A 12 3.24 -0.05 -20.05
N PHE A 13 2.73 -0.87 -19.12
CA PHE A 13 3.36 -2.12 -18.69
C PHE A 13 2.32 -3.25 -18.65
N PRO A 14 1.99 -3.86 -19.80
CA PRO A 14 0.93 -4.85 -19.89
C PRO A 14 1.28 -6.13 -19.11
N ALA A 15 0.35 -6.59 -18.30
CA ALA A 15 0.46 -7.83 -17.54
C ALA A 15 -0.54 -8.88 -18.05
N LYS A 16 -0.18 -10.17 -17.94
CA LYS A 16 -1.05 -11.29 -18.35
C LYS A 16 -2.39 -11.31 -17.58
N ALA A 17 -2.37 -10.91 -16.32
CA ALA A 17 -3.56 -10.84 -15.48
C ALA A 17 -4.15 -9.42 -15.48
N LYS A 18 -5.46 -9.32 -15.68
CA LYS A 18 -6.19 -8.04 -15.56
C LYS A 18 -6.25 -7.62 -14.09
N ARG A 19 -5.70 -6.44 -13.78
CA ARG A 19 -5.77 -5.84 -12.45
C ARG A 19 -7.09 -5.05 -12.30
N PRO A 20 -7.82 -5.17 -11.18
CA PRO A 20 -8.97 -4.31 -10.91
C PRO A 20 -8.51 -2.86 -10.77
N LEU A 21 -9.32 -1.91 -11.25
CA LEU A 21 -9.01 -0.48 -11.17
C LEU A 21 -9.06 0.06 -9.73
N ASN A 22 -9.90 -0.55 -8.89
CA ASN A 22 -10.01 -0.24 -7.47
C ASN A 22 -10.23 -1.54 -6.69
N SER A 23 -9.34 -1.81 -5.73
CA SER A 23 -9.41 -2.94 -4.82
C SER A 23 -9.39 -2.52 -3.35
N THR A 24 -9.67 -1.24 -3.06
CA THR A 24 -9.75 -0.73 -1.69
C THR A 24 -10.88 -1.41 -0.93
N MET A 25 -10.57 -2.01 0.22
CA MET A 25 -11.54 -2.68 1.07
C MET A 25 -12.06 -1.75 2.19
N SER A 26 -13.31 -1.98 2.61
CA SER A 26 -13.82 -1.37 3.85
C SER A 26 -13.21 -2.06 5.07
N LEU A 27 -12.65 -1.27 5.98
CA LEU A 27 -12.05 -1.77 7.22
C LEU A 27 -13.02 -1.79 8.41
N ALA A 28 -14.32 -1.51 8.18
CA ALA A 28 -15.30 -1.33 9.25
C ALA A 28 -15.38 -2.54 10.21
N LYS A 29 -15.46 -3.75 9.67
CA LYS A 29 -15.54 -4.99 10.48
C LYS A 29 -14.25 -5.27 11.25
N ALA A 30 -13.10 -4.97 10.66
CA ALA A 30 -11.81 -5.15 11.32
C ALA A 30 -11.63 -4.14 12.47
N LYS A 31 -12.05 -2.88 12.28
CA LYS A 31 -12.04 -1.87 13.35
C LYS A 31 -13.01 -2.22 14.49
N ALA A 32 -14.14 -2.86 14.17
CA ALA A 32 -15.13 -3.27 15.16
C ALA A 32 -14.64 -4.33 16.16
N THR A 33 -13.50 -5.00 15.91
CA THR A 33 -12.90 -5.95 16.87
C THR A 33 -12.18 -5.25 18.04
N GLY A 34 -12.02 -3.92 17.97
CA GLY A 34 -11.18 -3.15 18.90
C GLY A 34 -9.71 -3.09 18.49
N PHE A 35 -9.32 -3.76 17.40
CA PHE A 35 -7.96 -3.66 16.86
C PHE A 35 -7.73 -2.30 16.19
N VAL A 36 -6.67 -1.60 16.62
CA VAL A 36 -6.25 -0.32 16.02
C VAL A 36 -5.37 -0.61 14.81
N ILE A 37 -5.92 -0.40 13.61
CA ILE A 37 -5.19 -0.56 12.36
C ILE A 37 -4.41 0.73 12.08
N PRO A 38 -3.06 0.71 12.02
CA PRO A 38 -2.27 1.89 11.66
C PRO A 38 -2.56 2.33 10.22
N THR A 39 -2.24 3.58 9.90
CA THR A 39 -2.22 4.00 8.49
C THR A 39 -1.10 3.28 7.74
N TRP A 40 -1.19 3.19 6.41
CA TRP A 40 -0.14 2.54 5.63
C TRP A 40 1.19 3.32 5.70
N GLN A 41 1.13 4.64 5.88
CA GLN A 41 2.31 5.48 6.06
C GLN A 41 3.03 5.14 7.36
N ASP A 42 2.29 5.07 8.47
CA ASP A 42 2.87 4.76 9.79
C ASP A 42 3.44 3.34 9.80
N ALA A 43 2.72 2.37 9.23
CA ALA A 43 3.18 0.99 9.13
C ALA A 43 4.47 0.88 8.29
N LEU A 44 4.58 1.62 7.18
CA LEU A 44 5.78 1.65 6.34
C LEU A 44 6.97 2.26 7.08
N GLN A 45 6.76 3.38 7.80
CA GLN A 45 7.81 4.00 8.59
C GLN A 45 8.29 3.07 9.72
N GLU A 46 7.38 2.40 10.40
CA GLU A 46 7.72 1.47 11.47
C GLU A 46 8.47 0.24 10.93
N PHE A 47 8.09 -0.27 9.76
CA PHE A 47 8.81 -1.34 9.08
C PHE A 47 10.27 -0.98 8.82
N TYR A 48 10.57 0.21 8.28
CA TYR A 48 11.94 0.65 8.02
C TYR A 48 12.80 0.76 9.28
N LYS A 49 12.22 1.09 10.44
CA LYS A 49 12.97 1.12 11.71
C LYS A 49 13.42 -0.27 12.14
N GLN A 50 12.62 -1.30 11.85
CA GLN A 50 12.94 -2.69 12.18
C GLN A 50 14.00 -3.29 11.25
N GLU A 51 14.15 -2.77 10.02
CA GLU A 51 15.20 -3.19 9.10
C GLU A 51 16.61 -2.73 9.51
N VAL A 52 16.72 -1.79 10.46
CA VAL A 52 18.00 -1.42 11.08
C VAL A 52 18.39 -2.51 12.08
N ARG A 53 19.13 -3.51 11.59
CA ARG A 53 19.87 -4.48 12.41
C ARG A 53 21.14 -3.87 13.00
#